data_AF-A0ABD3LDY1-F1
#
_entry.id   AF-A0ABD3LDY1-F1
#
_cell.length_a   1.000
_cell.length_b   1.000
_cell.length_c   1.000
_cell.angle_alpha   90.00
_cell.angle_beta   90.00
_cell.angle_gamma   90.00
#
_symmetry.space_group_name_H-M   'P 1'
#
loop_
_entity.id
_entity.type
_entity.pdbx_description
1 polymer ?
#
loop_
_entity_poly.entity_id
_entity_poly.type
_entity_poly.pdbx_seq_one_letter_code
_entity_poly.pdbx_strand_id
1 'polypeptide(L)'
;MGKFSFKSLMAAFAVAVFVWCVSCCEVCNAREVTNRRSRAAAAADDSTTGSSLWLWRGRWRIPHFPLPPFPFYRPWPYLPPPRWPYLPHPRPVGPRHDPYHQGPRHGPPKQIPPPTPTMDPTLQPPPPVSVPPVAEPTPSVPSNSITFNVLDFGAKGDGNTDDTKAFQDAWAASCNVEASTMVVPANHVFLVGPISFVGEHCQENIILQLDGTVVAPTDPQVWGGEHWLHFDKLSRFTLQGSGTVDGRGSVWWRRSRSEDLNDALLNVDNDAGDGMDFEDADTQAKEELSSMPRNKPTAMRFDHCLNVTFSGIKIQNSPNFHLTFDHSVGVLVRDMSISSPGDSPNTDGIHLGNSQDVTIHDATLACGDDCISIVSGCSNIHIHDVHCGPGHGISIGSLGKDHSRACLHNITVRDVDLQGTTNGVRIKSWQGGSGSVYGVKFSNIRVSEVRWPIIIDQYYCDHATCTNQSSAVVVRDVTYEHVSGTYTERPVDLACSDSVPCEEITLSAIDLRPSSQKPPSHDDGPFFWQTFGQLTTPISPPIDCVQIGRRSSNGIGSGQDSC
;
A
#
# COMPACT_ATOMS: atom_id res chain seq x y z
N MET A 1 -35.79 38.20 52.04
CA MET A 1 -35.53 39.47 51.32
C MET A 1 -34.10 39.41 50.82
N GLY A 2 -33.71 39.44 49.55
CA GLY A 2 -34.40 39.57 48.27
C GLY A 2 -33.56 38.88 47.16
N LYS A 3 -34.21 38.62 46.03
CA LYS A 3 -33.73 37.84 44.88
C LYS A 3 -32.60 38.54 44.12
N PHE A 4 -31.54 37.81 43.76
CA PHE A 4 -30.60 38.21 42.69
C PHE A 4 -30.98 37.47 41.39
N SER A 5 -31.13 38.23 40.31
CA SER A 5 -31.61 37.78 39.01
C SER A 5 -30.44 37.45 38.07
N PHE A 6 -30.55 36.30 37.40
CA PHE A 6 -29.57 35.66 36.51
C PHE A 6 -29.38 36.37 35.14
N LYS A 7 -29.74 37.66 35.01
CA LYS A 7 -29.69 38.41 33.74
C LYS A 7 -28.58 39.45 33.62
N SER A 8 -27.67 39.55 34.59
CA SER A 8 -26.54 40.51 34.54
C SER A 8 -25.15 39.89 34.37
N LEU A 9 -25.03 38.57 34.20
CA LEU A 9 -23.71 37.91 34.02
C LEU A 9 -23.40 37.50 32.57
N MET A 10 -24.34 37.65 31.63
CA MET A 10 -24.16 37.28 30.21
C MET A 10 -23.84 38.46 29.27
N ALA A 11 -23.69 39.68 29.81
CA ALA A 11 -23.28 40.85 29.02
C ALA A 11 -21.79 41.23 29.19
N ALA A 12 -21.03 40.51 30.01
CA ALA A 12 -19.63 40.83 30.33
C ALA A 12 -18.59 39.87 29.72
N PHE A 13 -19.00 38.82 28.99
CA PHE A 13 -18.06 37.89 28.33
C PHE A 13 -17.95 38.06 26.81
N ALA A 14 -18.82 38.87 26.19
CA ALA A 14 -18.83 39.09 24.74
C ALA A 14 -17.93 40.25 24.25
N VAL A 15 -17.17 40.91 25.14
CA VAL A 15 -16.29 42.06 24.79
C VAL A 15 -14.80 41.74 24.98
N ALA A 16 -14.44 40.54 25.44
CA ALA A 16 -13.04 40.16 25.71
C ALA A 16 -12.38 39.27 24.64
N VAL A 17 -13.04 38.97 23.50
CA VAL A 17 -12.47 38.10 22.45
C VAL A 17 -12.10 38.85 21.16
N PHE A 18 -12.29 40.17 21.11
CA PHE A 18 -12.02 40.97 19.89
C PHE A 18 -10.73 41.81 19.91
N VAL A 19 -9.81 41.60 20.86
CA VAL A 19 -8.55 42.39 20.97
C VAL A 19 -7.28 41.53 21.02
N TRP A 20 -7.33 40.26 20.58
CA TRP A 20 -6.13 39.42 20.49
C TRP A 20 -6.04 38.68 19.15
N CYS A 21 -6.19 39.42 18.06
CA CYS A 21 -5.91 38.91 16.71
C CYS A 21 -5.47 40.03 15.77
N VAL A 22 -4.53 40.89 16.19
CA VAL A 22 -3.76 41.78 15.29
C VAL A 22 -2.41 42.10 15.95
N SER A 23 -1.35 41.33 15.67
CA SER A 23 0.05 41.78 15.58
C SER A 23 1.01 40.59 15.64
N CYS A 24 1.34 40.03 14.48
CA CYS A 24 2.69 39.56 14.12
C CYS A 24 2.65 38.99 12.70
N CYS A 25 2.48 39.87 11.73
CA CYS A 25 2.86 39.61 10.35
C CYS A 25 3.26 40.96 9.75
N GLU A 26 4.56 41.20 9.69
CA GLU A 26 5.31 41.95 8.66
C GLU A 26 6.64 42.40 9.26
N VAL A 27 7.75 41.78 8.83
CA VAL A 27 8.89 42.41 8.14
C VAL A 27 9.87 41.30 7.77
N CYS A 28 9.89 40.91 6.49
CA CYS A 28 11.10 40.81 5.64
C CYS A 28 10.74 40.43 4.19
N ASN A 29 10.69 41.44 3.31
CA ASN A 29 10.96 41.54 1.86
C ASN A 29 11.24 40.22 1.08
N ALA A 30 10.55 39.88 -0.03
CA ALA A 30 10.28 40.56 -1.31
C ALA A 30 11.41 40.54 -2.36
N ARG A 31 11.13 39.89 -3.51
CA ARG A 31 11.55 40.19 -4.90
C ARG A 31 10.59 39.43 -5.85
N GLU A 32 9.51 40.02 -6.38
CA GLU A 32 9.36 40.70 -7.69
C GLU A 32 9.58 39.74 -8.91
N VAL A 33 8.71 39.55 -9.92
CA VAL A 33 8.17 40.52 -10.91
C VAL A 33 7.02 39.90 -11.79
N THR A 34 5.87 40.59 -11.81
CA THR A 34 4.84 40.90 -12.86
C THR A 34 4.42 39.95 -14.01
N ASN A 35 3.09 39.81 -14.26
CA ASN A 35 2.28 40.51 -15.30
C ASN A 35 0.81 40.01 -15.32
N ARG A 36 -0.20 40.77 -14.89
CA ARG A 36 -1.07 41.70 -15.68
C ARG A 36 -1.92 41.09 -16.82
N ARG A 37 -3.24 40.93 -16.59
CA ARG A 37 -4.37 41.73 -17.14
C ARG A 37 -5.69 40.94 -17.03
N SER A 38 -6.68 41.31 -16.21
CA SER A 38 -7.64 42.45 -16.30
C SER A 38 -8.88 42.18 -17.17
N ARG A 39 -10.04 42.00 -16.51
CA ARG A 39 -11.36 42.73 -16.63
C ARG A 39 -12.47 41.80 -16.11
N ALA A 40 -13.16 42.05 -14.98
CA ALA A 40 -14.08 43.14 -14.62
C ALA A 40 -15.30 43.19 -15.57
N ALA A 41 -16.58 43.26 -15.16
CA ALA A 41 -17.19 43.63 -13.88
C ALA A 41 -18.71 43.28 -13.85
N ALA A 42 -19.27 43.35 -12.63
CA ALA A 42 -20.63 43.78 -12.23
C ALA A 42 -21.82 42.87 -12.59
N ALA A 43 -22.56 42.26 -11.64
CA ALA A 43 -23.30 42.73 -10.45
C ALA A 43 -24.77 43.11 -10.74
N ALA A 44 -25.67 42.48 -9.95
CA ALA A 44 -26.94 42.97 -9.37
C ALA A 44 -28.15 42.03 -9.58
N ASP A 45 -28.47 41.29 -8.52
CA ASP A 45 -29.75 41.25 -7.78
C ASP A 45 -31.11 41.36 -8.50
N ASP A 46 -31.92 40.32 -8.27
CA ASP A 46 -33.20 40.34 -7.54
C ASP A 46 -34.40 39.64 -8.22
N SER A 47 -35.17 39.05 -7.31
CA SER A 47 -36.29 38.14 -7.25
C SER A 47 -37.53 38.25 -8.18
N THR A 48 -38.12 37.06 -8.34
CA THR A 48 -39.57 36.72 -8.26
C THR A 48 -40.54 36.81 -9.46
N THR A 49 -41.37 35.75 -9.51
CA THR A 49 -42.73 35.57 -10.08
C THR A 49 -42.92 35.25 -11.57
N GLY A 50 -43.36 34.01 -11.84
CA GLY A 50 -44.78 33.74 -12.13
C GLY A 50 -45.33 33.99 -13.54
N SER A 51 -45.47 32.88 -14.27
CA SER A 51 -46.62 32.50 -15.12
C SER A 51 -46.78 33.04 -16.56
N SER A 52 -47.00 32.03 -17.43
CA SER A 52 -47.88 31.95 -18.61
C SER A 52 -47.47 32.53 -19.98
N LEU A 53 -47.20 31.56 -20.88
CA LEU A 53 -47.56 31.45 -22.30
C LEU A 53 -47.99 32.72 -23.07
N TRP A 54 -47.31 32.99 -24.20
CA TRP A 54 -47.97 33.13 -25.51
C TRP A 54 -47.05 32.71 -26.66
N LEU A 55 -47.66 32.03 -27.62
CA LEU A 55 -47.10 31.45 -28.84
C LEU A 55 -46.51 32.50 -29.80
N TRP A 56 -45.39 32.16 -30.44
CA TRP A 56 -45.12 32.61 -31.81
C TRP A 56 -44.56 31.46 -32.66
N ARG A 57 -45.30 31.15 -33.73
CA ARG A 57 -44.96 30.17 -34.76
C ARG A 57 -43.99 30.82 -35.75
N GLY A 58 -42.81 30.23 -35.93
CA GLY A 58 -41.86 30.58 -36.98
C GLY A 58 -41.28 29.32 -37.62
N ARG A 59 -41.86 28.91 -38.75
CA ARG A 59 -41.51 27.70 -39.50
C ARG A 59 -40.40 28.04 -40.49
N TRP A 60 -39.21 27.48 -40.32
CA TRP A 60 -38.16 27.47 -41.36
C TRP A 60 -37.84 26.03 -41.73
N ARG A 61 -38.16 25.65 -42.98
CA ARG A 61 -37.77 24.40 -43.62
C ARG A 61 -36.40 24.62 -44.26
N ILE A 62 -35.44 23.77 -43.93
CA ILE A 62 -34.16 23.64 -44.64
C ILE A 62 -34.20 22.28 -45.37
N PRO A 63 -33.81 22.20 -46.65
CA PRO A 63 -33.99 21.00 -47.48
C PRO A 63 -32.95 19.92 -47.20
N HIS A 64 -33.40 18.66 -47.24
CA HIS A 64 -32.57 17.46 -47.20
C HIS A 64 -31.67 17.34 -48.45
N PHE A 65 -30.37 17.19 -48.24
CA PHE A 65 -29.43 16.67 -49.23
C PHE A 65 -29.10 15.21 -48.88
N PRO A 66 -29.08 14.28 -49.87
CA PRO A 66 -28.68 12.90 -49.64
C PRO A 66 -27.16 12.79 -49.54
N LEU A 67 -26.66 12.16 -48.47
CA LEU A 67 -25.25 11.78 -48.34
C LEU A 67 -24.94 10.53 -49.18
N PRO A 68 -23.75 10.42 -49.78
CA PRO A 68 -23.32 9.25 -50.55
C PRO A 68 -23.02 8.05 -49.63
N PRO A 69 -23.03 6.81 -50.16
CA PRO A 69 -22.76 5.62 -49.36
C PRO A 69 -21.30 5.60 -48.87
N PHE A 70 -21.10 5.37 -47.57
CA PHE A 70 -19.78 5.16 -46.97
C PHE A 70 -19.17 3.84 -47.47
N PRO A 71 -17.85 3.81 -47.74
CA PRO A 71 -17.14 2.59 -48.09
C PRO A 71 -16.92 1.73 -46.84
N PHE A 72 -17.13 0.42 -46.97
CA PHE A 72 -16.69 -0.60 -46.03
C PHE A 72 -15.18 -0.44 -45.74
N TYR A 73 -14.82 -0.07 -44.51
CA TYR A 73 -13.45 -0.20 -44.02
C TYR A 73 -13.27 -1.56 -43.35
N ARG A 74 -12.45 -2.41 -43.99
CA ARG A 74 -11.82 -3.57 -43.36
C ARG A 74 -10.81 -3.08 -42.31
N PRO A 75 -10.61 -3.80 -41.20
CA PRO A 75 -9.58 -3.46 -40.23
C PRO A 75 -8.19 -3.60 -40.87
N TRP A 76 -7.37 -2.55 -40.76
CA TRP A 76 -5.95 -2.62 -41.08
C TRP A 76 -5.22 -3.36 -39.95
N PRO A 77 -4.24 -4.23 -40.28
CA PRO A 77 -3.44 -4.93 -39.29
C PRO A 77 -2.47 -3.96 -38.60
N TYR A 78 -2.33 -4.11 -37.29
CA TYR A 78 -1.30 -3.46 -36.48
C TYR A 78 0.09 -3.67 -37.10
N LEU A 79 0.79 -2.57 -37.37
CA LEU A 79 2.17 -2.57 -37.85
C LEU A 79 3.11 -2.84 -36.65
N PRO A 80 4.00 -3.86 -36.71
CA PRO A 80 5.05 -4.05 -35.72
C PRO A 80 6.18 -3.02 -35.92
N PRO A 81 7.00 -2.75 -34.88
CA PRO A 81 8.11 -1.80 -34.95
C PRO A 81 9.18 -2.20 -35.99
N PRO A 82 10.00 -1.24 -36.47
CA PRO A 82 10.86 -1.44 -37.63
C PRO A 82 11.96 -2.48 -37.38
N ARG A 83 12.02 -3.50 -38.26
CA ARG A 83 13.12 -4.45 -38.35
C ARG A 83 14.38 -3.76 -38.87
N TRP A 84 15.43 -3.70 -38.06
CA TRP A 84 16.78 -3.36 -38.52
C TRP A 84 17.51 -4.61 -39.07
N PRO A 85 18.40 -4.45 -40.07
CA PRO A 85 18.88 -5.54 -40.91
C PRO A 85 19.89 -6.45 -40.19
N TYR A 86 19.71 -7.75 -40.41
CA TYR A 86 20.60 -8.84 -40.02
C TYR A 86 22.04 -8.61 -40.50
N LEU A 87 22.99 -8.56 -39.55
CA LEU A 87 24.40 -8.83 -39.80
C LEU A 87 24.64 -10.35 -39.68
N PRO A 88 25.32 -11.01 -40.64
CA PRO A 88 25.50 -12.45 -40.60
C PRO A 88 26.56 -12.86 -39.56
N HIS A 89 26.20 -13.78 -38.66
CA HIS A 89 27.15 -14.46 -37.78
C HIS A 89 28.17 -15.29 -38.58
N PRO A 90 29.44 -15.36 -38.13
CA PRO A 90 30.46 -16.20 -38.75
C PRO A 90 30.19 -17.70 -38.52
N ARG A 91 30.48 -18.48 -39.56
CA ARG A 91 30.29 -19.94 -39.63
C ARG A 91 31.15 -20.69 -38.59
N PRO A 92 30.67 -21.81 -38.04
CA PRO A 92 31.48 -22.69 -37.19
C PRO A 92 32.53 -23.42 -38.03
N VAL A 93 33.79 -23.34 -37.59
CA VAL A 93 34.91 -24.11 -38.16
C VAL A 93 34.86 -25.52 -37.59
N GLY A 94 34.72 -26.51 -38.48
CA GLY A 94 34.74 -27.93 -38.14
C GLY A 94 36.11 -28.42 -37.64
N PRO A 95 36.16 -29.58 -36.97
CA PRO A 95 37.36 -30.06 -36.28
C PRO A 95 38.40 -30.57 -37.30
N ARG A 96 39.65 -30.13 -37.15
CA ARG A 96 40.80 -30.72 -37.85
C ARG A 96 41.30 -31.93 -37.07
N HIS A 97 41.32 -33.07 -37.75
CA HIS A 97 42.20 -34.20 -37.46
C HIS A 97 43.64 -33.83 -37.78
N ASP A 98 44.60 -34.21 -36.92
CA ASP A 98 45.78 -35.01 -37.31
C ASP A 98 46.68 -35.40 -36.11
N PRO A 99 47.62 -36.37 -36.25
CA PRO A 99 47.70 -37.55 -35.37
C PRO A 99 49.03 -37.65 -34.62
N TYR A 100 49.09 -38.27 -33.43
CA TYR A 100 50.39 -38.70 -32.88
C TYR A 100 50.30 -39.99 -32.04
N HIS A 101 50.95 -41.02 -32.60
CA HIS A 101 51.87 -41.98 -31.98
C HIS A 101 51.49 -42.83 -30.74
N GLN A 102 51.70 -44.14 -30.90
CA GLN A 102 51.58 -45.19 -29.88
C GLN A 102 52.86 -45.34 -29.03
N GLY A 103 52.66 -45.56 -27.73
CA GLY A 103 53.44 -46.44 -26.84
C GLY A 103 54.17 -45.76 -25.65
N PRO A 104 54.43 -46.44 -24.52
CA PRO A 104 53.91 -47.72 -24.00
C PRO A 104 53.24 -47.61 -22.61
N ARG A 105 52.64 -48.73 -22.18
CA ARG A 105 51.87 -48.92 -20.94
C ARG A 105 52.74 -48.83 -19.67
N HIS A 106 52.28 -48.07 -18.68
CA HIS A 106 52.62 -48.23 -17.26
C HIS A 106 51.33 -48.36 -16.44
N GLY A 107 51.31 -49.30 -15.49
CA GLY A 107 50.13 -49.70 -14.70
C GLY A 107 49.61 -48.61 -13.76
N PRO A 108 48.44 -48.82 -13.14
CA PRO A 108 47.78 -47.82 -12.31
C PRO A 108 48.58 -47.52 -11.04
N PRO A 109 48.73 -46.24 -10.62
CA PRO A 109 49.36 -45.91 -9.34
C PRO A 109 48.47 -46.35 -8.18
N LYS A 110 49.09 -46.97 -7.16
CA LYS A 110 48.48 -47.20 -5.85
C LYS A 110 48.10 -45.85 -5.22
N GLN A 111 46.84 -45.68 -4.85
CA GLN A 111 46.41 -44.55 -4.03
C GLN A 111 47.01 -44.69 -2.63
N ILE A 112 47.78 -43.68 -2.24
CA ILE A 112 48.29 -43.47 -0.88
C ILE A 112 47.22 -42.65 -0.15
N PRO A 113 46.77 -43.03 1.06
CA PRO A 113 45.82 -42.24 1.83
C PRO A 113 46.44 -40.89 2.25
N PRO A 114 45.64 -39.81 2.34
CA PRO A 114 46.13 -38.47 2.68
C PRO A 114 46.70 -38.43 4.10
N PRO A 115 47.71 -37.57 4.37
CA PRO A 115 48.33 -37.47 5.68
C PRO A 115 47.36 -36.84 6.69
N THR A 116 47.35 -37.42 7.88
CA THR A 116 46.66 -36.91 9.07
C THR A 116 47.24 -35.55 9.45
N PRO A 117 46.44 -34.50 9.71
CA PRO A 117 46.98 -33.20 10.10
C PRO A 117 47.56 -33.27 11.52
N THR A 118 48.87 -33.07 11.61
CA THR A 118 49.59 -32.77 12.86
C THR A 118 49.20 -31.38 13.36
N MET A 119 48.72 -31.30 14.60
CA MET A 119 48.41 -30.06 15.30
C MET A 119 49.71 -29.29 15.63
N ASP A 120 49.75 -28.03 15.20
CA ASP A 120 50.73 -27.03 15.64
C ASP A 120 50.28 -26.45 17.00
N PRO A 121 51.06 -26.58 18.09
CA PRO A 121 50.65 -26.14 19.41
C PRO A 121 51.10 -24.70 19.69
N THR A 122 50.74 -23.72 18.85
CA THR A 122 51.12 -22.32 19.14
C THR A 122 50.19 -21.21 18.62
N LEU A 123 48.89 -21.49 18.44
CA LEU A 123 47.88 -20.43 18.28
C LEU A 123 46.82 -20.57 19.38
N GLN A 124 46.97 -19.80 20.45
CA GLN A 124 45.89 -19.62 21.41
C GLN A 124 44.71 -18.93 20.72
N PRO A 125 43.47 -19.43 20.89
CA PRO A 125 42.30 -18.71 20.44
C PRO A 125 42.24 -17.34 21.15
N PRO A 126 41.76 -16.28 20.49
CA PRO A 126 41.51 -15.01 21.16
C PRO A 126 40.55 -15.26 22.34
N PRO A 127 40.71 -14.54 23.46
CA PRO A 127 39.83 -14.70 24.60
C PRO A 127 38.38 -14.47 24.16
N PRO A 128 37.42 -15.24 24.70
CA PRO A 128 36.02 -15.04 24.38
C PRO A 128 35.68 -13.58 24.68
N VAL A 129 35.14 -12.87 23.68
CA VAL A 129 34.50 -11.59 23.91
C VAL A 129 33.44 -11.84 24.98
N SER A 130 33.61 -11.22 26.14
CA SER A 130 32.65 -11.28 27.23
C SER A 130 31.34 -10.72 26.71
N VAL A 131 30.42 -11.61 26.36
CA VAL A 131 29.02 -11.28 26.14
C VAL A 131 28.57 -10.58 27.43
N PRO A 132 28.11 -9.32 27.40
CA PRO A 132 27.51 -8.73 28.58
C PRO A 132 26.40 -9.66 29.04
N PRO A 133 26.25 -9.94 30.35
CA PRO A 133 25.25 -10.87 30.81
C PRO A 133 23.91 -10.44 30.23
N VAL A 134 23.24 -11.39 29.56
CA VAL A 134 21.82 -11.29 29.24
C VAL A 134 21.17 -10.83 30.53
N ALA A 135 20.60 -9.63 30.52
CA ALA A 135 19.85 -9.12 31.66
C ALA A 135 18.86 -10.22 32.02
N GLU A 136 19.03 -10.80 33.22
CA GLU A 136 18.05 -11.71 33.78
C GLU A 136 16.68 -11.06 33.63
N PRO A 137 15.61 -11.82 33.30
CA PRO A 137 14.27 -11.25 33.32
C PRO A 137 14.08 -10.63 34.69
N THR A 138 13.92 -9.31 34.71
CA THR A 138 13.58 -8.57 35.92
C THR A 138 12.44 -9.32 36.60
N PRO A 139 12.55 -9.65 37.89
CA PRO A 139 11.52 -10.40 38.57
C PRO A 139 10.22 -9.64 38.40
N SER A 140 9.22 -10.33 37.83
CA SER A 140 7.87 -9.84 37.62
C SER A 140 7.38 -9.20 38.90
N VAL A 141 7.36 -7.87 38.94
CA VAL A 141 6.56 -7.16 39.93
C VAL A 141 5.14 -7.68 39.70
N PRO A 142 4.47 -8.25 40.72
CA PRO A 142 3.06 -8.55 40.60
C PRO A 142 2.35 -7.19 40.58
N SER A 143 2.24 -6.59 39.39
CA SER A 143 1.36 -5.45 39.20
C SER A 143 -0.05 -6.00 39.38
N ASN A 144 -0.75 -5.52 40.41
CA ASN A 144 -2.19 -5.49 40.36
C ASN A 144 -2.56 -4.64 39.13
N SER A 145 -2.62 -5.25 37.94
CA SER A 145 -2.99 -4.56 36.71
C SER A 145 -4.43 -4.11 36.90
N ILE A 146 -4.64 -2.80 36.99
CA ILE A 146 -5.98 -2.23 37.15
C ILE A 146 -6.71 -2.45 35.82
N THR A 147 -7.83 -3.14 35.90
CA THR A 147 -8.63 -3.53 34.74
C THR A 147 -9.88 -2.66 34.63
N PHE A 148 -10.16 -2.17 33.42
CA PHE A 148 -11.34 -1.40 33.07
C PHE A 148 -12.13 -2.14 32.00
N ASN A 149 -13.18 -2.86 32.40
CA ASN A 149 -14.03 -3.61 31.47
C ASN A 149 -15.09 -2.68 30.88
N VAL A 150 -15.26 -2.64 29.55
CA VAL A 150 -16.25 -1.78 28.87
C VAL A 150 -17.68 -1.97 29.37
N LEU A 151 -18.03 -3.17 29.88
CA LEU A 151 -19.34 -3.45 30.47
C LEU A 151 -19.59 -2.64 31.76
N ASP A 152 -18.55 -2.38 32.55
CA ASP A 152 -18.65 -1.58 33.78
C ASP A 152 -18.91 -0.09 33.48
N PHE A 153 -18.66 0.32 32.23
CA PHE A 153 -18.94 1.66 31.70
C PHE A 153 -20.25 1.72 30.91
N GLY A 154 -21.07 0.67 30.97
CA GLY A 154 -22.44 0.66 30.45
C GLY A 154 -22.61 0.05 29.05
N ALA A 155 -21.54 -0.49 28.45
CA ALA A 155 -21.64 -1.21 27.18
C ALA A 155 -22.63 -2.39 27.30
N LYS A 156 -23.41 -2.63 26.25
CA LYS A 156 -24.36 -3.74 26.17
C LYS A 156 -23.75 -4.96 25.49
N GLY A 157 -22.94 -4.76 24.46
CA GLY A 157 -22.31 -5.87 23.75
C GLY A 157 -23.33 -6.79 23.06
N ASP A 158 -24.45 -6.23 22.58
CA ASP A 158 -25.55 -6.93 21.91
C ASP A 158 -25.54 -6.79 20.38
N GLY A 159 -24.56 -6.08 19.83
CA GLY A 159 -24.35 -5.81 18.40
C GLY A 159 -25.27 -4.75 17.80
N ASN A 160 -26.14 -4.12 18.60
CA ASN A 160 -27.18 -3.20 18.14
C ASN A 160 -27.19 -1.87 18.91
N THR A 161 -26.94 -1.90 20.20
CA THR A 161 -26.83 -0.71 21.04
C THR A 161 -25.49 -0.03 20.76
N ASP A 162 -25.51 1.29 20.58
CA ASP A 162 -24.29 2.09 20.44
C ASP A 162 -23.49 2.07 21.75
N ASP A 163 -22.38 1.34 21.72
CA ASP A 163 -21.45 1.16 22.85
C ASP A 163 -20.30 2.16 22.84
N THR A 164 -20.27 3.11 21.89
CA THR A 164 -19.17 4.07 21.70
C THR A 164 -18.85 4.85 22.97
N LYS A 165 -19.87 5.32 23.68
CA LYS A 165 -19.67 6.11 24.91
C LYS A 165 -19.02 5.28 26.02
N ALA A 166 -19.40 4.01 26.15
CA ALA A 166 -18.79 3.12 27.14
C ALA A 166 -17.31 2.85 26.82
N PHE A 167 -16.95 2.72 25.54
CA PHE A 167 -15.56 2.61 25.11
C PHE A 167 -14.75 3.89 25.40
N GLN A 168 -15.33 5.07 25.13
CA GLN A 168 -14.70 6.35 25.46
C GLN A 168 -14.42 6.48 26.96
N ASP A 169 -15.40 6.12 27.80
CA ASP A 169 -15.28 6.26 29.25
C ASP A 169 -14.30 5.23 29.84
N ALA A 170 -14.31 3.99 29.34
CA ALA A 170 -13.33 2.97 29.72
C ALA A 170 -11.90 3.34 29.29
N TRP A 171 -11.73 3.92 28.10
CA TRP A 171 -10.44 4.45 27.66
C TRP A 171 -9.97 5.61 28.55
N ALA A 172 -10.84 6.57 28.83
CA ALA A 172 -10.51 7.70 29.69
C ALA A 172 -10.07 7.25 31.09
N ALA A 173 -10.70 6.21 31.65
CA ALA A 173 -10.28 5.63 32.92
C ALA A 173 -8.91 4.93 32.82
N SER A 174 -8.70 4.12 31.79
CA SER A 174 -7.44 3.39 31.54
C SER A 174 -6.26 4.34 31.30
N CYS A 175 -6.47 5.37 30.48
CA CYS A 175 -5.50 6.40 30.14
C CYS A 175 -4.86 7.08 31.37
N ASN A 176 -5.57 7.17 32.48
CA ASN A 176 -5.08 7.82 33.71
C ASN A 176 -4.24 6.89 34.61
N VAL A 177 -4.05 5.63 34.23
CA VAL A 177 -3.40 4.61 35.06
C VAL A 177 -2.32 3.89 34.26
N GLU A 178 -1.08 3.98 34.75
CA GLU A 178 0.07 3.28 34.15
C GLU A 178 -0.13 1.77 34.21
N ALA A 179 0.23 1.07 33.13
CA ALA A 179 0.10 -0.38 33.02
C ALA A 179 -1.32 -0.92 33.29
N SER A 180 -2.34 -0.12 32.97
CA SER A 180 -3.74 -0.54 33.05
C SER A 180 -4.16 -1.39 31.85
N THR A 181 -5.22 -2.16 32.03
CA THR A 181 -5.82 -2.99 30.98
C THR A 181 -7.27 -2.57 30.72
N MET A 182 -7.55 -2.05 29.53
CA MET A 182 -8.92 -1.92 29.03
C MET A 182 -9.36 -3.26 28.44
N VAL A 183 -10.51 -3.80 28.87
CA VAL A 183 -11.00 -5.12 28.44
C VAL A 183 -12.28 -4.99 27.62
N VAL A 184 -12.25 -5.57 26.42
CA VAL A 184 -13.41 -5.83 25.57
C VAL A 184 -13.67 -7.35 25.62
N PRO A 185 -14.62 -7.81 26.45
CA PRO A 185 -14.74 -9.21 26.81
C PRO A 185 -15.25 -10.10 25.67
N ALA A 186 -14.82 -11.36 25.67
CA ALA A 186 -15.31 -12.40 24.79
C ALA A 186 -16.83 -12.63 24.90
N ASN A 187 -17.44 -13.23 23.87
CA ASN A 187 -18.87 -13.56 23.79
C ASN A 187 -19.82 -12.36 23.69
N HIS A 188 -19.29 -11.17 23.45
CA HIS A 188 -20.07 -9.95 23.21
C HIS A 188 -19.77 -9.38 21.82
N VAL A 189 -20.75 -8.67 21.27
CA VAL A 189 -20.62 -7.93 20.01
C VAL A 189 -20.90 -6.46 20.30
N PHE A 190 -19.92 -5.58 20.13
CA PHE A 190 -20.05 -4.16 20.46
C PHE A 190 -20.22 -3.35 19.18
N LEU A 191 -21.36 -2.68 19.02
CA LEU A 191 -21.53 -1.70 17.95
C LEU A 191 -20.85 -0.41 18.38
N VAL A 192 -19.74 -0.06 17.73
CA VAL A 192 -18.91 1.10 18.10
C VAL A 192 -18.77 1.98 16.88
N GLY A 193 -19.17 3.25 17.00
CA GLY A 193 -18.96 4.27 15.98
C GLY A 193 -17.51 4.76 15.90
N PRO A 194 -17.22 5.74 15.03
CA PRO A 194 -15.89 6.36 14.95
C PRO A 194 -15.42 6.86 16.32
N ILE A 195 -14.24 6.43 16.73
CA ILE A 195 -13.67 6.74 18.05
C ILE A 195 -12.15 6.95 17.92
N SER A 196 -11.61 7.84 18.76
CA SER A 196 -10.18 8.06 18.88
C SER A 196 -9.70 7.78 20.30
N PHE A 197 -8.67 6.93 20.40
CA PHE A 197 -7.91 6.61 21.61
C PHE A 197 -6.65 7.49 21.61
N VAL A 198 -6.77 8.70 22.17
CA VAL A 198 -5.70 9.72 22.15
C VAL A 198 -4.76 9.55 23.34
N GLY A 199 -3.45 9.57 23.07
CA GLY A 199 -2.37 9.24 23.99
C GLY A 199 -1.57 10.40 24.57
N GLU A 200 -1.74 11.63 24.08
CA GLU A 200 -0.88 12.79 24.43
C GLU A 200 -0.74 13.05 25.95
N HIS A 201 -1.71 12.60 26.75
CA HIS A 201 -1.69 12.70 28.21
C HIS A 201 -1.95 11.37 28.93
N CYS A 202 -1.86 10.25 28.21
CA CYS A 202 -2.04 8.94 28.83
C CYS A 202 -0.76 8.47 29.53
N GLN A 203 -0.95 7.70 30.59
CA GLN A 203 0.11 6.90 31.16
C GLN A 203 0.57 5.82 30.18
N GLU A 204 1.79 5.34 30.36
CA GLU A 204 2.41 4.39 29.44
C GLU A 204 2.07 2.93 29.81
N ASN A 205 2.42 1.98 28.93
CA ASN A 205 2.22 0.54 29.14
C ASN A 205 0.75 0.07 29.17
N ILE A 206 -0.18 0.85 28.60
CA ILE A 206 -1.60 0.50 28.54
C ILE A 206 -1.82 -0.69 27.60
N ILE A 207 -2.65 -1.64 28.05
CA ILE A 207 -3.08 -2.80 27.27
C ILE A 207 -4.56 -2.63 26.89
N LEU A 208 -4.88 -2.74 25.61
CA LEU A 208 -6.23 -3.01 25.14
C LEU A 208 -6.37 -4.51 24.86
N GLN A 209 -7.06 -5.22 25.76
CA GLN A 209 -7.41 -6.62 25.63
C GLN A 209 -8.74 -6.76 24.87
N LEU A 210 -8.67 -7.13 23.60
CA LEU A 210 -9.81 -7.29 22.70
C LEU A 210 -10.09 -8.77 22.43
N ASP A 211 -11.03 -9.34 23.18
CA ASP A 211 -11.45 -10.75 23.04
C ASP A 211 -12.87 -10.90 22.44
N GLY A 212 -13.69 -9.85 22.50
CA GLY A 212 -15.01 -9.79 21.88
C GLY A 212 -14.99 -9.44 20.38
N THR A 213 -16.17 -9.17 19.84
CA THR A 213 -16.32 -8.63 18.48
C THR A 213 -16.68 -7.16 18.54
N VAL A 214 -16.00 -6.31 17.78
CA VAL A 214 -16.36 -4.90 17.57
C VAL A 214 -16.85 -4.76 16.13
N VAL A 215 -18.02 -4.16 15.92
CA VAL A 215 -18.64 -4.00 14.60
C VAL A 215 -18.88 -2.52 14.28
N ALA A 216 -18.63 -2.13 13.04
CA ALA A 216 -18.80 -0.75 12.60
C ALA A 216 -20.30 -0.42 12.34
N PRO A 217 -20.73 0.84 12.50
CA PRO A 217 -22.05 1.26 12.06
C PRO A 217 -22.13 1.30 10.54
N THR A 218 -23.26 0.89 10.00
CA THR A 218 -23.58 1.00 8.56
C THR A 218 -24.39 2.25 8.24
N ASP A 219 -24.78 3.05 9.24
CA ASP A 219 -25.48 4.31 9.06
C ASP A 219 -24.48 5.41 8.68
N PRO A 220 -24.61 6.04 7.49
CA PRO A 220 -23.71 7.10 7.04
C PRO A 220 -23.68 8.34 7.91
N GLN A 221 -24.77 8.65 8.62
CA GLN A 221 -24.89 9.89 9.40
C GLN A 221 -23.96 9.88 10.63
N VAL A 222 -23.46 8.71 11.02
CA VAL A 222 -22.54 8.53 12.14
C VAL A 222 -21.08 8.82 11.73
N TRP A 223 -20.77 8.85 10.43
CA TRP A 223 -19.41 8.98 9.92
C TRP A 223 -19.05 10.44 9.63
N GLY A 224 -17.99 10.92 10.27
CA GLY A 224 -17.46 12.28 10.08
C GLY A 224 -15.99 12.36 9.66
N GLY A 225 -15.33 11.23 9.43
CA GLY A 225 -13.88 11.17 9.16
C GLY A 225 -13.45 9.92 8.40
N GLU A 226 -12.15 9.80 8.18
CA GLU A 226 -11.55 8.78 7.31
C GLU A 226 -11.10 7.52 8.05
N HIS A 227 -11.36 7.43 9.35
CA HIS A 227 -10.92 6.32 10.21
C HIS A 227 -12.03 5.92 11.18
N TRP A 228 -12.05 4.63 11.54
CA TRP A 228 -13.01 4.09 12.49
C TRP A 228 -12.42 3.99 13.91
N LEU A 229 -11.48 3.06 14.14
CA LEU A 229 -10.76 2.92 15.41
C LEU A 229 -9.40 3.60 15.26
N HIS A 230 -9.30 4.83 15.74
CA HIS A 230 -8.11 5.65 15.59
C HIS A 230 -7.31 5.69 16.90
N PHE A 231 -6.01 5.44 16.83
CA PHE A 231 -5.07 5.44 17.95
C PHE A 231 -4.02 6.51 17.67
N ASP A 232 -3.97 7.56 18.48
CA ASP A 232 -3.13 8.73 18.23
C ASP A 232 -2.14 8.95 19.37
N LYS A 233 -0.85 9.14 19.05
CA LYS A 233 0.21 9.52 20.00
C LYS A 233 0.33 8.61 21.23
N LEU A 234 0.15 7.30 21.06
CA LEU A 234 0.33 6.32 22.14
C LEU A 234 1.81 5.93 22.29
N SER A 235 2.26 5.72 23.52
CA SER A 235 3.63 5.30 23.86
C SER A 235 3.59 4.00 24.67
N ARG A 236 4.34 2.97 24.22
CA ARG A 236 4.39 1.64 24.83
C ARG A 236 3.00 1.02 24.99
N PHE A 237 2.22 1.06 23.93
CA PHE A 237 0.85 0.56 23.92
C PHE A 237 0.78 -0.87 23.35
N THR A 238 -0.06 -1.71 23.94
CA THR A 238 -0.30 -3.07 23.43
C THR A 238 -1.78 -3.25 23.12
N LEU A 239 -2.09 -3.63 21.88
CA LEU A 239 -3.40 -4.14 21.50
C LEU A 239 -3.27 -5.64 21.27
N GLN A 240 -3.98 -6.42 22.09
CA GLN A 240 -3.88 -7.88 22.05
C GLN A 240 -5.22 -8.56 22.29
N GLY A 241 -5.32 -9.84 21.95
CA GLY A 241 -6.45 -10.69 22.29
C GLY A 241 -6.78 -11.67 21.17
N SER A 242 -7.95 -12.29 21.23
CA SER A 242 -8.43 -13.21 20.18
C SER A 242 -9.66 -12.71 19.43
N GLY A 243 -10.04 -11.46 19.69
CA GLY A 243 -11.28 -10.88 19.21
C GLY A 243 -11.26 -10.47 17.74
N THR A 244 -12.39 -9.91 17.29
CA THR A 244 -12.63 -9.56 15.88
C THR A 244 -13.05 -8.10 15.74
N VAL A 245 -12.48 -7.41 14.76
CA VAL A 245 -12.88 -6.07 14.32
C VAL A 245 -13.52 -6.21 12.95
N ASP A 246 -14.84 -6.02 12.85
CA ASP A 246 -15.60 -6.13 11.59
C ASP A 246 -16.03 -4.76 11.08
N GLY A 247 -15.39 -4.29 10.01
CA GLY A 247 -15.65 -3.00 9.40
C GLY A 247 -16.96 -2.94 8.60
N ARG A 248 -17.65 -4.08 8.39
CA ARG A 248 -18.91 -4.18 7.61
C ARG A 248 -18.85 -3.45 6.26
N GLY A 249 -17.71 -3.55 5.59
CA GLY A 249 -17.31 -2.82 4.38
C GLY A 249 -18.21 -3.01 3.15
N SER A 250 -19.03 -4.06 3.11
CA SER A 250 -19.87 -4.37 1.94
C SER A 250 -20.84 -3.26 1.53
N VAL A 251 -21.29 -2.42 2.47
CA VAL A 251 -22.14 -1.26 2.17
C VAL A 251 -21.35 -0.13 1.45
N TRP A 252 -20.04 -0.06 1.67
CA TRP A 252 -19.14 0.94 1.09
C TRP A 252 -18.64 0.55 -0.31
N TRP A 253 -18.49 -0.74 -0.58
CA TRP A 253 -17.96 -1.23 -1.86
C TRP A 253 -18.98 -1.21 -3.00
N ARG A 254 -20.29 -1.17 -2.70
CA ARG A 254 -21.35 -1.13 -3.71
C ARG A 254 -21.27 0.11 -4.61
N ARG A 255 -20.77 1.23 -4.07
CA ARG A 255 -20.66 2.51 -4.79
C ARG A 255 -19.55 2.51 -5.84
N SER A 256 -18.40 1.93 -5.51
CA SER A 256 -17.25 1.80 -6.42
C SER A 256 -17.59 1.06 -7.71
N ARG A 257 -18.42 0.00 -7.66
CA ARG A 257 -18.88 -0.68 -8.88
C ARG A 257 -19.64 0.23 -9.86
N SER A 258 -20.31 1.27 -9.36
CA SER A 258 -21.04 2.24 -10.18
C SER A 258 -20.14 3.40 -10.65
N GLU A 259 -19.13 3.78 -9.89
CA GLU A 259 -18.18 4.84 -10.27
C GLU A 259 -17.14 4.31 -11.29
N ASP A 260 -16.71 3.04 -11.18
CA ASP A 260 -15.89 2.35 -12.19
C ASP A 260 -16.61 2.23 -13.55
N LEU A 261 -17.94 2.09 -13.54
CA LEU A 261 -18.76 2.08 -14.76
C LEU A 261 -18.90 3.47 -15.38
N ASN A 262 -18.92 4.54 -14.57
CA ASN A 262 -19.04 5.90 -15.09
C ASN A 262 -17.75 6.37 -15.78
N ASP A 263 -16.57 5.94 -15.31
CA ASP A 263 -15.30 6.25 -15.98
C ASP A 263 -15.12 5.47 -17.30
N ALA A 264 -15.72 4.27 -17.37
CA ALA A 264 -15.80 3.49 -18.62
C ALA A 264 -16.82 4.04 -19.63
N LEU A 265 -17.94 4.63 -19.17
CA LEU A 265 -19.01 5.14 -20.03
C LEU A 265 -18.76 6.57 -20.56
N LEU A 266 -17.85 7.35 -19.96
CA LEU A 266 -17.45 8.66 -20.50
C LEU A 266 -16.57 8.57 -21.76
N ASN A 267 -16.20 7.36 -22.20
CA ASN A 267 -15.39 7.10 -23.40
C ASN A 267 -16.14 6.35 -24.52
N VAL A 268 -17.47 6.24 -24.44
CA VAL A 268 -18.28 5.65 -25.52
C VAL A 268 -19.01 6.78 -26.24
N ASP A 269 -18.53 7.10 -27.46
CA ASP A 269 -19.30 7.91 -28.41
C ASP A 269 -20.71 7.32 -28.55
N ASN A 270 -21.70 8.17 -28.34
CA ASN A 270 -23.12 7.82 -28.33
C ASN A 270 -23.56 7.15 -29.65
N ASP A 271 -23.65 5.82 -29.65
CA ASP A 271 -24.49 5.08 -30.58
C ASP A 271 -25.04 3.80 -29.91
N ALA A 272 -26.10 3.96 -29.13
CA ALA A 272 -26.95 2.85 -28.72
C ALA A 272 -28.37 3.37 -28.49
N GLY A 273 -29.16 3.33 -29.56
CA GLY A 273 -30.59 3.13 -29.40
C GLY A 273 -30.86 1.66 -29.08
N ASP A 274 -31.30 1.38 -27.86
CA ASP A 274 -32.50 0.56 -27.61
C ASP A 274 -32.82 0.61 -26.12
N GLY A 275 -34.08 0.90 -25.81
CA GLY A 275 -34.59 0.99 -24.44
C GLY A 275 -34.79 -0.39 -23.82
N MET A 276 -34.37 -0.54 -22.57
CA MET A 276 -34.87 -1.59 -21.68
C MET A 276 -35.25 -0.96 -20.35
N ASP A 277 -36.55 -0.91 -20.09
CA ASP A 277 -37.16 -0.47 -18.84
C ASP A 277 -36.82 -1.48 -17.71
N PHE A 278 -36.05 -1.04 -16.72
CA PHE A 278 -35.73 -1.79 -15.50
C PHE A 278 -35.81 -0.86 -14.28
N GLU A 279 -36.94 -0.19 -14.11
CA GLU A 279 -37.19 0.73 -12.99
C GLU A 279 -38.20 0.13 -12.00
N ASP A 280 -37.72 -0.41 -10.87
CA ASP A 280 -38.46 -0.30 -9.57
C ASP A 280 -37.66 -0.84 -8.37
N ALA A 281 -36.74 -1.81 -8.55
CA ALA A 281 -35.92 -2.34 -7.45
C ALA A 281 -34.63 -1.52 -7.17
N ASP A 282 -34.29 -0.61 -8.08
CA ASP A 282 -33.04 0.15 -8.11
C ASP A 282 -33.15 1.48 -7.35
N THR A 283 -34.37 2.04 -7.22
CA THR A 283 -34.59 3.37 -6.63
C THR A 283 -34.31 3.42 -5.13
N GLN A 284 -34.67 2.37 -4.38
CA GLN A 284 -34.42 2.32 -2.92
C GLN A 284 -32.95 2.03 -2.60
N ALA A 285 -32.28 1.20 -3.41
CA ALA A 285 -30.84 0.97 -3.30
C ALA A 285 -30.03 2.23 -3.69
N LYS A 286 -30.51 3.01 -4.66
CA LYS A 286 -29.90 4.29 -5.08
C LYS A 286 -30.03 5.38 -4.02
N GLU A 287 -31.14 5.48 -3.30
CA GLU A 287 -31.31 6.47 -2.22
C GLU A 287 -30.39 6.19 -1.03
N GLU A 288 -30.29 4.94 -0.56
CA GLU A 288 -29.35 4.55 0.51
C GLU A 288 -27.87 4.68 0.06
N LEU A 289 -27.55 4.36 -1.20
CA LEU A 289 -26.20 4.47 -1.76
C LEU A 289 -25.73 5.92 -1.98
N SER A 290 -26.67 6.85 -2.22
CA SER A 290 -26.38 8.28 -2.32
C SER A 290 -25.97 8.92 -0.98
N SER A 291 -26.26 8.24 0.13
CA SER A 291 -26.09 8.78 1.49
C SER A 291 -24.75 8.44 2.15
N MET A 292 -24.01 7.43 1.66
CA MET A 292 -22.68 7.09 2.19
C MET A 292 -21.62 8.15 1.83
N PRO A 293 -20.77 8.58 2.79
CA PRO A 293 -19.65 9.46 2.49
C PRO A 293 -18.76 8.91 1.37
N ARG A 294 -18.20 9.79 0.54
CA ARG A 294 -17.27 9.36 -0.53
C ARG A 294 -15.99 8.75 0.03
N ASN A 295 -15.49 9.28 1.14
CA ASN A 295 -14.25 8.79 1.75
C ASN A 295 -14.57 7.58 2.62
N LYS A 296 -14.06 6.42 2.21
CA LYS A 296 -14.24 5.15 2.91
C LYS A 296 -13.29 5.10 4.12
N PRO A 297 -13.78 4.80 5.33
CA PRO A 297 -12.94 4.82 6.52
C PRO A 297 -12.01 3.61 6.58
N THR A 298 -10.77 3.83 7.04
CA THR A 298 -9.85 2.78 7.47
C THR A 298 -10.37 2.15 8.77
N ALA A 299 -10.34 0.82 8.90
CA ALA A 299 -10.86 0.14 10.09
C ALA A 299 -10.05 0.46 11.35
N MET A 300 -8.72 0.33 11.28
CA MET A 300 -7.81 0.66 12.39
C MET A 300 -6.63 1.49 11.92
N ARG A 301 -6.37 2.62 12.57
CA ARG A 301 -5.25 3.51 12.22
C ARG A 301 -4.48 3.93 13.46
N PHE A 302 -3.16 3.82 13.40
CA PHE A 302 -2.20 4.26 14.41
C PHE A 302 -1.40 5.43 13.85
N ASP A 303 -1.54 6.60 14.46
CA ASP A 303 -0.84 7.81 14.08
C ASP A 303 0.11 8.24 15.20
N HIS A 304 1.35 8.60 14.83
CA HIS A 304 2.35 9.17 15.75
C HIS A 304 2.64 8.32 17.00
N CYS A 305 2.52 6.99 16.90
CA CYS A 305 2.68 6.10 18.04
C CYS A 305 4.14 5.63 18.20
N LEU A 306 4.55 5.35 19.42
CA LEU A 306 5.89 4.87 19.79
C LEU A 306 5.79 3.54 20.52
N ASN A 307 6.54 2.53 20.08
CA ASN A 307 6.61 1.21 20.72
C ASN A 307 5.23 0.55 20.85
N VAL A 308 4.56 0.29 19.72
CA VAL A 308 3.25 -0.36 19.68
C VAL A 308 3.39 -1.85 19.39
N THR A 309 2.69 -2.67 20.17
CA THR A 309 2.52 -4.10 19.87
C THR A 309 1.07 -4.39 19.49
N PHE A 310 0.87 -5.06 18.36
CA PHE A 310 -0.42 -5.53 17.86
C PHE A 310 -0.37 -7.06 17.71
N SER A 311 -1.24 -7.79 18.41
CA SER A 311 -1.17 -9.26 18.42
C SER A 311 -2.51 -9.99 18.54
N GLY A 312 -2.69 -11.07 17.78
CA GLY A 312 -3.79 -12.03 17.97
C GLY A 312 -5.15 -11.64 17.35
N ILE A 313 -5.30 -10.41 16.89
CA ILE A 313 -6.57 -9.85 16.44
C ILE A 313 -6.92 -10.26 15.02
N LYS A 314 -8.22 -10.44 14.78
CA LYS A 314 -8.79 -10.58 13.43
C LYS A 314 -9.41 -9.27 12.99
N ILE A 315 -9.05 -8.78 11.80
CA ILE A 315 -9.71 -7.61 11.18
C ILE A 315 -10.39 -8.08 9.90
N GLN A 316 -11.68 -7.83 9.74
CA GLN A 316 -12.43 -8.27 8.57
C GLN A 316 -13.29 -7.17 7.96
N ASN A 317 -13.50 -7.28 6.66
CA ASN A 317 -14.41 -6.44 5.89
C ASN A 317 -14.19 -4.94 6.12
N SER A 318 -12.95 -4.46 6.08
CA SER A 318 -12.72 -3.02 6.21
C SER A 318 -13.34 -2.26 5.02
N PRO A 319 -14.00 -1.12 5.22
CA PRO A 319 -14.49 -0.28 4.11
C PRO A 319 -13.37 0.15 3.14
N ASN A 320 -12.16 0.33 3.66
CA ASN A 320 -10.93 0.72 2.96
C ASN A 320 -9.77 -0.13 3.53
N PHE A 321 -8.61 0.45 3.82
CA PHE A 321 -7.51 -0.24 4.50
C PHE A 321 -7.93 -0.84 5.84
N HIS A 322 -7.40 -2.02 6.18
CA HIS A 322 -7.71 -2.71 7.43
C HIS A 322 -6.90 -2.15 8.61
N LEU A 323 -5.57 -2.08 8.45
CA LEU A 323 -4.65 -1.63 9.48
C LEU A 323 -3.62 -0.66 8.91
N THR A 324 -3.53 0.54 9.47
CA THR A 324 -2.56 1.56 9.03
C THR A 324 -1.68 1.99 10.19
N PHE A 325 -0.38 2.12 9.93
CA PHE A 325 0.57 2.84 10.78
C PHE A 325 1.16 4.02 10.00
N ASP A 326 0.98 5.22 10.53
CA ASP A 326 1.57 6.44 9.98
C ASP A 326 2.34 7.22 11.05
N HIS A 327 3.49 7.79 10.68
CA HIS A 327 4.36 8.54 11.59
C HIS A 327 4.77 7.77 12.87
N SER A 328 4.78 6.43 12.84
CA SER A 328 4.95 5.60 14.03
C SER A 328 6.34 4.95 14.08
N VAL A 329 6.88 4.74 15.28
CA VAL A 329 8.22 4.19 15.49
C VAL A 329 8.17 3.01 16.45
N GLY A 330 8.87 1.91 16.13
CA GLY A 330 8.90 0.72 16.98
C GLY A 330 7.55 0.00 16.95
N VAL A 331 7.16 -0.52 15.80
CA VAL A 331 5.89 -1.23 15.63
C VAL A 331 6.15 -2.73 15.52
N LEU A 332 5.45 -3.53 16.32
CA LEU A 332 5.44 -4.98 16.24
C LEU A 332 4.03 -5.49 15.93
N VAL A 333 3.82 -6.12 14.79
CA VAL A 333 2.58 -6.80 14.41
C VAL A 333 2.84 -8.30 14.33
N ARG A 334 2.08 -9.12 15.07
CA ARG A 334 2.23 -10.58 15.04
C ARG A 334 0.95 -11.38 15.25
N ASP A 335 0.94 -12.62 14.83
CA ASP A 335 -0.12 -13.60 15.12
C ASP A 335 -1.52 -13.12 14.75
N MET A 336 -1.70 -12.51 13.57
CA MET A 336 -2.95 -11.85 13.20
C MET A 336 -3.54 -12.32 11.87
N SER A 337 -4.82 -12.04 11.65
CA SER A 337 -5.47 -12.33 10.37
C SER A 337 -6.29 -11.16 9.83
N ILE A 338 -6.17 -10.89 8.53
CA ILE A 338 -6.99 -9.94 7.79
C ILE A 338 -7.80 -10.66 6.71
N SER A 339 -9.08 -10.33 6.58
CA SER A 339 -9.93 -10.91 5.54
C SER A 339 -10.98 -9.95 4.97
N SER A 340 -11.00 -9.78 3.66
CA SER A 340 -12.11 -9.22 2.87
C SER A 340 -12.24 -9.98 1.54
N PRO A 341 -13.38 -9.85 0.81
CA PRO A 341 -13.49 -10.41 -0.53
C PRO A 341 -12.39 -9.90 -1.46
N GLY A 342 -11.85 -10.77 -2.33
CA GLY A 342 -10.76 -10.40 -3.24
C GLY A 342 -11.13 -9.36 -4.30
N ASP A 343 -12.41 -9.05 -4.47
CA ASP A 343 -12.95 -7.98 -5.33
C ASP A 343 -13.35 -6.72 -4.55
N SER A 344 -13.01 -6.64 -3.25
CA SER A 344 -13.32 -5.47 -2.43
C SER A 344 -12.30 -4.34 -2.65
N PRO A 345 -12.71 -3.18 -3.17
CA PRO A 345 -11.80 -2.16 -3.67
C PRO A 345 -11.08 -1.42 -2.54
N ASN A 346 -9.76 -1.23 -2.72
CA ASN A 346 -8.86 -0.48 -1.82
C ASN A 346 -8.81 -1.07 -0.41
N THR A 347 -9.00 -2.38 -0.26
CA THR A 347 -9.03 -3.01 1.06
C THR A 347 -7.67 -3.50 1.52
N ASP A 348 -6.62 -2.66 1.42
CA ASP A 348 -5.26 -3.03 1.82
C ASP A 348 -5.24 -3.70 3.21
N GLY A 349 -4.37 -4.69 3.38
CA GLY A 349 -4.20 -5.37 4.66
C GLY A 349 -3.50 -4.46 5.67
N ILE A 350 -2.18 -4.37 5.57
CA ILE A 350 -1.36 -3.51 6.45
C ILE A 350 -0.71 -2.41 5.61
N HIS A 351 -1.02 -1.15 5.92
CA HIS A 351 -0.45 0.02 5.26
C HIS A 351 0.57 0.71 6.17
N LEU A 352 1.77 0.96 5.67
CA LEU A 352 2.84 1.67 6.37
C LEU A 352 3.20 2.97 5.65
N GLY A 353 3.08 4.10 6.34
CA GLY A 353 3.57 5.42 5.89
C GLY A 353 4.43 6.07 6.97
N ASN A 354 5.45 6.83 6.58
CA ASN A 354 6.28 7.64 7.50
C ASN A 354 6.75 6.92 8.78
N SER A 355 6.92 5.60 8.74
CA SER A 355 7.08 4.77 9.95
C SER A 355 8.44 4.07 9.98
N GLN A 356 9.01 3.90 11.17
CA GLN A 356 10.36 3.39 11.35
C GLN A 356 10.41 2.24 12.34
N ASP A 357 11.36 1.32 12.14
CA ASP A 357 11.57 0.16 13.01
C ASP A 357 10.29 -0.68 13.17
N VAL A 358 9.80 -1.19 12.04
CA VAL A 358 8.55 -1.96 11.96
C VAL A 358 8.86 -3.43 11.71
N THR A 359 8.32 -4.32 12.54
CA THR A 359 8.36 -5.77 12.32
C THR A 359 6.94 -6.31 12.17
N ILE A 360 6.68 -7.04 11.09
CA ILE A 360 5.41 -7.73 10.82
C ILE A 360 5.73 -9.22 10.63
N HIS A 361 5.13 -10.10 11.43
CA HIS A 361 5.31 -11.53 11.24
C HIS A 361 4.13 -12.39 11.65
N ASP A 362 4.13 -13.68 11.28
CA ASP A 362 3.07 -14.63 11.60
C ASP A 362 1.66 -14.10 11.27
N ALA A 363 1.49 -13.58 10.06
CA ALA A 363 0.25 -12.94 9.61
C ALA A 363 -0.37 -13.66 8.40
N THR A 364 -1.70 -13.79 8.40
CA THR A 364 -2.47 -14.30 7.25
C THR A 364 -3.38 -13.21 6.69
N LEU A 365 -3.19 -12.84 5.43
CA LEU A 365 -3.80 -11.67 4.81
C LEU A 365 -4.55 -12.09 3.55
N ALA A 366 -5.84 -11.80 3.50
CA ALA A 366 -6.69 -11.98 2.33
C ALA A 366 -7.50 -10.70 2.11
N CYS A 367 -7.27 -10.01 0.99
CA CYS A 367 -7.91 -8.73 0.73
C CYS A 367 -8.11 -8.48 -0.77
N GLY A 368 -8.78 -7.37 -1.11
CA GLY A 368 -8.98 -6.97 -2.50
C GLY A 368 -7.91 -6.03 -3.05
N ASP A 369 -6.93 -5.63 -2.25
CA ASP A 369 -5.79 -4.82 -2.69
C ASP A 369 -4.47 -5.33 -2.06
N ASP A 370 -3.45 -4.48 -1.88
CA ASP A 370 -2.14 -4.85 -1.34
C ASP A 370 -2.26 -5.53 0.04
N CYS A 371 -1.69 -6.72 0.21
CA CYS A 371 -1.66 -7.38 1.51
C CYS A 371 -0.85 -6.54 2.50
N ILE A 372 0.32 -6.07 2.06
CA ILE A 372 1.12 -5.09 2.80
C ILE A 372 1.58 -4.03 1.81
N SER A 373 1.26 -2.76 2.07
CA SER A 373 1.71 -1.61 1.31
C SER A 373 2.66 -0.74 2.13
N ILE A 374 3.79 -0.35 1.54
CA ILE A 374 4.83 0.48 2.18
C ILE A 374 5.05 1.72 1.34
N VAL A 375 4.75 2.90 1.87
CA VAL A 375 4.87 4.18 1.16
C VAL A 375 5.96 5.08 1.76
N SER A 376 6.11 6.28 1.21
CA SER A 376 7.17 7.23 1.56
C SER A 376 7.35 7.44 3.06
N GLY A 377 8.60 7.69 3.46
CA GLY A 377 9.02 8.00 4.83
C GLY A 377 9.29 6.76 5.69
N CYS A 378 9.24 5.56 5.12
CA CYS A 378 9.47 4.33 5.87
C CYS A 378 10.94 3.87 5.86
N SER A 379 11.44 3.39 7.01
CA SER A 379 12.77 2.78 7.10
C SER A 379 12.88 1.68 8.15
N ASN A 380 13.80 0.74 7.95
CA ASN A 380 14.02 -0.40 8.86
C ASN A 380 12.75 -1.24 9.03
N ILE A 381 12.26 -1.77 7.90
CA ILE A 381 11.03 -2.55 7.84
C ILE A 381 11.41 -4.02 7.67
N HIS A 382 10.89 -4.88 8.54
CA HIS A 382 11.13 -6.32 8.54
C HIS A 382 9.80 -7.07 8.47
N ILE A 383 9.56 -7.78 7.36
CA ILE A 383 8.34 -8.57 7.13
C ILE A 383 8.76 -10.03 6.97
N HIS A 384 8.21 -10.94 7.78
CA HIS A 384 8.48 -12.36 7.61
C HIS A 384 7.38 -13.31 8.05
N ASP A 385 7.37 -14.54 7.55
CA ASP A 385 6.36 -15.56 7.92
C ASP A 385 4.92 -15.07 7.65
N VAL A 386 4.70 -14.54 6.44
CA VAL A 386 3.40 -13.98 6.00
C VAL A 386 2.78 -14.86 4.92
N HIS A 387 1.48 -15.11 5.04
CA HIS A 387 0.66 -15.71 3.99
C HIS A 387 -0.26 -14.63 3.41
N CYS A 388 -0.23 -14.44 2.09
CA CYS A 388 -1.00 -13.43 1.39
C CYS A 388 -1.79 -14.07 0.23
N GLY A 389 -3.11 -13.93 0.22
CA GLY A 389 -3.92 -14.46 -0.88
C GLY A 389 -5.40 -14.66 -0.54
N PRO A 390 -6.34 -14.12 -1.35
CA PRO A 390 -6.13 -13.22 -2.49
C PRO A 390 -5.63 -11.82 -2.09
N GLY A 391 -5.21 -11.01 -3.08
CA GLY A 391 -4.73 -9.63 -2.89
C GLY A 391 -3.77 -9.17 -3.99
N HIS A 392 -3.17 -7.98 -3.84
CA HIS A 392 -2.18 -7.44 -4.77
C HIS A 392 -0.72 -7.72 -4.37
N GLY A 393 -0.50 -8.54 -3.33
CA GLY A 393 0.83 -8.95 -2.88
C GLY A 393 1.47 -7.98 -1.90
N ILE A 394 2.80 -7.96 -1.85
CA ILE A 394 3.59 -7.04 -1.02
C ILE A 394 4.10 -5.91 -1.92
N SER A 395 3.67 -4.69 -1.67
CA SER A 395 3.92 -3.54 -2.54
C SER A 395 4.67 -2.41 -1.83
N ILE A 396 5.75 -1.94 -2.43
CA ILE A 396 6.38 -0.67 -2.11
C ILE A 396 5.82 0.39 -3.07
N GLY A 397 5.09 1.37 -2.55
CA GLY A 397 4.47 2.46 -3.29
C GLY A 397 2.94 2.47 -3.25
N SER A 398 2.26 3.31 -4.02
CA SER A 398 2.83 4.11 -5.12
C SER A 398 3.68 5.29 -4.63
N LEU A 399 4.82 5.51 -5.28
CA LEU A 399 5.82 6.51 -4.86
C LEU A 399 5.90 7.68 -5.83
N GLY A 400 6.02 8.89 -5.30
CA GLY A 400 6.30 10.08 -6.12
C GLY A 400 5.09 10.66 -6.87
N LYS A 401 3.86 10.34 -6.43
CA LYS A 401 2.62 10.94 -6.99
C LYS A 401 2.70 12.46 -6.92
N ASP A 402 2.17 13.16 -7.91
CA ASP A 402 2.09 14.63 -7.96
C ASP A 402 3.44 15.33 -7.74
N HIS A 403 4.51 14.79 -8.36
CA HIS A 403 5.89 15.28 -8.23
C HIS A 403 6.45 15.24 -6.80
N SER A 404 5.84 14.44 -5.91
CA SER A 404 6.31 14.31 -4.54
C SER A 404 7.66 13.60 -4.46
N ARG A 405 8.37 13.88 -3.37
CA ARG A 405 9.61 13.19 -3.03
C ARG A 405 9.30 11.96 -2.18
N ALA A 406 9.81 10.80 -2.60
CA ALA A 406 9.64 9.53 -1.90
C ALA A 406 10.96 9.04 -1.32
N CYS A 407 10.98 8.69 -0.03
CA CYS A 407 12.17 8.23 0.66
C CYS A 407 11.91 6.98 1.46
N LEU A 408 12.56 5.87 1.07
CA LEU A 408 12.46 4.60 1.77
C LEU A 408 13.80 3.88 1.76
N HIS A 409 14.18 3.23 2.85
CA HIS A 409 15.36 2.37 2.84
C HIS A 409 15.36 1.28 3.90
N ASN A 410 16.21 0.26 3.69
CA ASN A 410 16.38 -0.87 4.61
C ASN A 410 15.06 -1.61 4.85
N ILE A 411 14.56 -2.26 3.79
CA ILE A 411 13.32 -3.05 3.81
C ILE A 411 13.68 -4.50 3.51
N THR A 412 13.34 -5.41 4.41
CA THR A 412 13.53 -6.86 4.22
C THR A 412 12.18 -7.56 4.30
N VAL A 413 11.82 -8.27 3.24
CA VAL A 413 10.65 -9.15 3.16
C VAL A 413 11.15 -10.56 2.93
N ARG A 414 10.88 -11.48 3.86
CA ARG A 414 11.34 -12.87 3.72
C ARG A 414 10.32 -13.90 4.14
N ASP A 415 10.46 -15.14 3.68
CA ASP A 415 9.61 -16.26 4.12
C ASP A 415 8.11 -15.96 3.93
N VAL A 416 7.74 -15.58 2.70
CA VAL A 416 6.37 -15.18 2.35
C VAL A 416 5.77 -16.15 1.34
N ASP A 417 4.54 -16.58 1.62
CA ASP A 417 3.70 -17.36 0.72
C ASP A 417 2.63 -16.47 0.08
N LEU A 418 2.63 -16.37 -1.25
CA LEU A 418 1.65 -15.62 -2.04
C LEU A 418 0.81 -16.58 -2.88
N GLN A 419 -0.51 -16.56 -2.70
CA GLN A 419 -1.42 -17.46 -3.40
C GLN A 419 -2.54 -16.70 -4.12
N GLY A 420 -2.66 -16.90 -5.43
CA GLY A 420 -3.74 -16.31 -6.24
C GLY A 420 -3.77 -14.78 -6.23
N THR A 421 -2.65 -14.14 -5.88
CA THR A 421 -2.51 -12.69 -5.86
C THR A 421 -2.25 -12.14 -7.26
N THR A 422 -2.57 -10.86 -7.47
CA THR A 422 -2.22 -10.17 -8.71
C THR A 422 -0.71 -10.05 -8.84
N ASN A 423 -0.01 -9.63 -7.77
CA ASN A 423 1.45 -9.50 -7.77
C ASN A 423 2.06 -10.31 -6.63
N GLY A 424 3.34 -10.66 -6.78
CA GLY A 424 4.13 -11.21 -5.68
C GLY A 424 4.73 -10.08 -4.86
N VAL A 425 5.94 -9.66 -5.22
CA VAL A 425 6.68 -8.54 -4.63
C VAL A 425 6.85 -7.43 -5.66
N ARG A 426 6.37 -6.22 -5.33
CA ARG A 426 6.22 -5.11 -6.28
C ARG A 426 6.85 -3.82 -5.75
N ILE A 427 7.50 -3.07 -6.63
CA ILE A 427 7.83 -1.65 -6.42
C ILE A 427 7.09 -0.84 -7.49
N LYS A 428 6.27 0.14 -7.11
CA LYS A 428 5.51 0.99 -8.03
C LYS A 428 5.79 2.48 -7.78
N SER A 429 6.16 3.23 -8.80
CA SER A 429 6.37 4.68 -8.71
C SER A 429 5.80 5.42 -9.91
N TRP A 430 5.35 6.64 -9.68
CA TRP A 430 4.87 7.55 -10.70
C TRP A 430 6.03 8.17 -11.47
N GLN A 431 5.83 8.37 -12.77
CA GLN A 431 6.61 9.36 -13.50
C GLN A 431 6.35 10.76 -12.93
N GLY A 432 7.37 11.59 -12.87
CA GLY A 432 7.31 12.92 -12.24
C GLY A 432 7.88 12.96 -10.82
N GLY A 433 7.95 11.83 -10.13
CA GLY A 433 8.46 11.74 -8.75
C GLY A 433 9.96 12.00 -8.60
N SER A 434 10.41 12.11 -7.35
CA SER A 434 11.83 12.27 -6.97
C SER A 434 12.17 11.53 -5.67
N GLY A 435 13.44 11.53 -5.25
CA GLY A 435 13.90 10.80 -4.05
C GLY A 435 14.42 9.40 -4.39
N SER A 436 14.48 8.51 -3.40
CA SER A 436 15.09 7.19 -3.58
C SER A 436 14.49 6.08 -2.71
N VAL A 437 14.49 4.86 -3.26
CA VAL A 437 14.27 3.59 -2.57
C VAL A 437 15.53 2.74 -2.70
N TYR A 438 16.09 2.32 -1.57
CA TYR A 438 17.31 1.48 -1.58
C TYR A 438 17.46 0.55 -0.39
N GLY A 439 18.30 -0.49 -0.54
CA GLY A 439 18.50 -1.50 0.51
C GLY A 439 17.24 -2.32 0.72
N VAL A 440 16.66 -2.81 -0.38
CA VAL A 440 15.46 -3.65 -0.37
C VAL A 440 15.84 -5.10 -0.65
N LYS A 441 15.40 -6.02 0.20
CA LYS A 441 15.63 -7.46 0.03
C LYS A 441 14.30 -8.21 0.08
N PHE A 442 13.99 -8.93 -1.00
CA PHE A 442 12.94 -9.94 -1.06
C PHE A 442 13.61 -11.31 -1.09
N SER A 443 13.38 -12.16 -0.09
CA SER A 443 14.07 -13.46 -0.01
C SER A 443 13.22 -14.63 0.47
N ASN A 444 13.36 -15.81 -0.12
CA ASN A 444 12.53 -16.98 0.19
C ASN A 444 11.03 -16.66 0.02
N ILE A 445 10.67 -16.31 -1.21
CA ILE A 445 9.31 -15.97 -1.60
C ILE A 445 8.73 -17.14 -2.39
N ARG A 446 7.61 -17.68 -1.92
CA ARG A 446 6.88 -18.77 -2.60
C ARG A 446 5.63 -18.19 -3.23
N VAL A 447 5.45 -18.43 -4.52
CA VAL A 447 4.29 -17.94 -5.28
C VAL A 447 3.48 -19.12 -5.83
N SER A 448 2.15 -19.05 -5.74
CA SER A 448 1.25 -20.05 -6.31
C SER A 448 0.13 -19.36 -7.08
N GLU A 449 0.08 -19.56 -8.39
CA GLU A 449 -0.92 -18.96 -9.29
C GLU A 449 -0.95 -17.42 -9.19
N VAL A 450 0.21 -16.80 -9.00
CA VAL A 450 0.36 -15.34 -8.95
C VAL A 450 0.49 -14.79 -10.37
N ARG A 451 -0.18 -13.68 -10.70
CA ARG A 451 -0.10 -13.16 -12.09
C ARG A 451 1.30 -12.67 -12.44
N TRP A 452 1.86 -11.80 -11.59
CA TRP A 452 3.17 -11.20 -11.76
C TRP A 452 4.03 -11.31 -10.47
N PRO A 453 4.85 -12.37 -10.33
CA PRO A 453 5.62 -12.62 -9.11
C PRO A 453 6.61 -11.51 -8.72
N ILE A 454 7.33 -10.94 -9.68
CA ILE A 454 8.37 -9.92 -9.43
C ILE A 454 8.11 -8.71 -10.31
N ILE A 455 7.95 -7.53 -9.72
CA ILE A 455 7.63 -6.30 -10.46
C ILE A 455 8.43 -5.10 -9.96
N ILE A 456 8.95 -4.31 -10.90
CA ILE A 456 9.25 -2.90 -10.71
C ILE A 456 8.53 -2.13 -11.82
N ASP A 457 7.65 -1.22 -11.46
CA ASP A 457 6.89 -0.39 -12.40
C ASP A 457 7.12 1.10 -12.07
N GLN A 458 8.01 1.76 -12.82
CA GLN A 458 8.23 3.20 -12.74
C GLN A 458 7.33 4.01 -13.69
N TYR A 459 6.38 3.35 -14.38
CA TYR A 459 5.39 3.95 -15.28
C TYR A 459 3.98 3.82 -14.70
N TYR A 460 3.86 3.66 -13.39
CA TYR A 460 2.58 3.46 -12.71
C TYR A 460 1.60 4.60 -13.03
N CYS A 461 0.38 4.23 -13.40
CA CYS A 461 -0.70 5.13 -13.80
C CYS A 461 -2.04 4.53 -13.37
N ASP A 462 -2.90 5.31 -12.72
CA ASP A 462 -4.25 4.92 -12.29
C ASP A 462 -5.34 5.27 -13.33
N HIS A 463 -4.94 5.83 -14.47
CA HIS A 463 -5.82 6.19 -15.58
C HIS A 463 -5.47 5.42 -16.86
N ALA A 464 -6.36 5.43 -17.85
CA ALA A 464 -6.10 4.80 -19.15
C ALA A 464 -4.85 5.36 -19.86
N THR A 465 -4.55 6.65 -19.64
CA THR A 465 -3.37 7.31 -20.18
C THR A 465 -2.84 8.35 -19.20
N CYS A 466 -1.57 8.26 -18.83
CA CYS A 466 -0.85 9.31 -18.13
C CYS A 466 0.08 10.06 -19.08
N THR A 467 0.34 11.34 -18.80
CA THR A 467 1.34 12.10 -19.56
C THR A 467 2.73 11.61 -19.18
N ASN A 468 3.56 11.28 -20.17
CA ASN A 468 4.94 10.90 -19.94
C ASN A 468 5.73 12.03 -19.27
N GLN A 469 6.49 11.70 -18.24
CA GLN A 469 7.39 12.61 -17.55
C GLN A 469 8.77 11.98 -17.39
N SER A 470 9.78 12.83 -17.24
CA SER A 470 11.19 12.43 -17.28
C SER A 470 11.88 12.41 -15.92
N SER A 471 11.24 12.79 -14.82
CA SER A 471 11.74 12.47 -13.47
C SER A 471 11.08 11.19 -12.96
N ALA A 472 11.75 10.47 -12.08
CA ALA A 472 11.20 9.33 -11.37
C ALA A 472 11.95 9.15 -10.04
N VAL A 473 11.35 8.40 -9.13
CA VAL A 473 12.02 7.98 -7.88
C VAL A 473 13.18 7.05 -8.23
N VAL A 474 14.38 7.29 -7.69
CA VAL A 474 15.53 6.40 -7.87
C VAL A 474 15.24 5.05 -7.21
N VAL A 475 15.38 3.95 -7.95
CA VAL A 475 15.28 2.59 -7.41
C VAL A 475 16.65 1.93 -7.56
N ARG A 476 17.30 1.62 -6.43
CA ARG A 476 18.61 0.96 -6.44
C ARG A 476 18.80 -0.02 -5.30
N ASP A 477 19.80 -0.88 -5.39
CA ASP A 477 20.15 -1.83 -4.32
C ASP A 477 18.92 -2.66 -3.88
N VAL A 478 18.36 -3.36 -4.87
CA VAL A 478 17.19 -4.24 -4.69
C VAL A 478 17.62 -5.68 -5.00
N THR A 479 17.46 -6.56 -4.02
CA THR A 479 17.81 -7.97 -4.15
C THR A 479 16.55 -8.83 -4.13
N TYR A 480 16.40 -9.68 -5.14
CA TYR A 480 15.45 -10.79 -5.16
C TYR A 480 16.21 -12.11 -5.09
N GLU A 481 15.94 -12.91 -4.06
CA GLU A 481 16.69 -14.13 -3.76
C GLU A 481 15.75 -15.29 -3.40
N HIS A 482 15.91 -16.47 -4.01
CA HIS A 482 15.08 -17.64 -3.72
C HIS A 482 13.57 -17.35 -3.90
N VAL A 483 13.18 -16.87 -5.09
CA VAL A 483 11.77 -16.70 -5.47
C VAL A 483 11.35 -17.89 -6.31
N SER A 484 10.34 -18.64 -5.88
CA SER A 484 9.96 -19.88 -6.58
C SER A 484 8.47 -20.16 -6.59
N GLY A 485 8.00 -20.91 -7.59
CA GLY A 485 6.62 -21.41 -7.65
C GLY A 485 5.95 -21.17 -9.00
N THR A 486 4.65 -20.87 -9.02
CA THR A 486 3.85 -20.76 -10.26
C THR A 486 3.31 -19.37 -10.54
N TYR A 487 3.27 -19.00 -11.83
CA TYR A 487 2.70 -17.74 -12.30
C TYR A 487 1.67 -17.94 -13.42
N THR A 488 0.76 -16.98 -13.62
CA THR A 488 -0.28 -17.05 -14.67
C THR A 488 -0.08 -16.11 -15.85
N GLU A 489 0.65 -14.99 -15.69
CA GLU A 489 0.90 -14.01 -16.78
C GLU A 489 2.39 -13.90 -17.12
N ARG A 490 3.18 -13.15 -16.34
CA ARG A 490 4.61 -12.93 -16.60
C ARG A 490 5.43 -13.16 -15.32
N PRO A 491 6.55 -13.90 -15.37
CA PRO A 491 7.31 -14.25 -14.17
C PRO A 491 8.05 -13.06 -13.54
N VAL A 492 8.60 -12.17 -14.37
CA VAL A 492 9.36 -10.99 -13.95
C VAL A 492 9.05 -9.83 -14.90
N ASP A 493 8.73 -8.66 -14.34
CA ASP A 493 8.41 -7.44 -15.08
C ASP A 493 9.12 -6.22 -14.48
N LEU A 494 10.30 -5.87 -14.99
CA LEU A 494 11.08 -4.73 -14.51
C LEU A 494 11.07 -3.61 -15.54
N ALA A 495 10.13 -2.67 -15.40
CA ALA A 495 9.94 -1.51 -16.25
C ALA A 495 10.45 -0.22 -15.58
N CYS A 496 11.71 0.12 -15.84
CA CYS A 496 12.36 1.30 -15.25
C CYS A 496 12.39 2.52 -16.18
N SER A 497 12.53 3.71 -15.63
CA SER A 497 12.51 4.98 -16.35
C SER A 497 13.69 5.13 -17.31
N ASP A 498 13.43 5.67 -18.50
CA ASP A 498 14.46 6.00 -19.50
C ASP A 498 15.51 7.00 -19.02
N SER A 499 15.10 7.91 -18.14
CA SER A 499 15.94 8.98 -17.60
C SER A 499 16.55 8.62 -16.25
N VAL A 500 15.84 7.82 -15.44
CA VAL A 500 16.23 7.38 -14.10
C VAL A 500 16.15 5.85 -14.01
N PRO A 501 17.08 5.13 -14.68
CA PRO A 501 17.07 3.66 -14.72
C PRO A 501 17.21 3.05 -13.32
N CYS A 502 16.75 1.81 -13.15
CA CYS A 502 17.01 1.05 -11.93
C CYS A 502 18.44 0.52 -11.93
N GLU A 503 19.16 0.65 -10.82
CA GLU A 503 20.56 0.24 -10.71
C GLU A 503 20.78 -0.74 -9.54
N GLU A 504 21.84 -1.53 -9.58
CA GLU A 504 22.19 -2.47 -8.49
C GLU A 504 21.06 -3.48 -8.18
N ILE A 505 20.35 -3.93 -9.22
CA ILE A 505 19.34 -4.97 -9.10
C ILE A 505 20.02 -6.34 -9.11
N THR A 506 19.82 -7.13 -8.06
CA THR A 506 20.37 -8.49 -7.96
C THR A 506 19.25 -9.52 -8.04
N LEU A 507 19.35 -10.46 -8.97
CA LEU A 507 18.48 -11.63 -9.04
C LEU A 507 19.30 -12.90 -8.77
N SER A 508 18.84 -13.71 -7.82
CA SER A 508 19.47 -14.95 -7.40
C SER A 508 18.43 -16.03 -7.15
N ALA A 509 18.67 -17.24 -7.64
CA ALA A 509 17.86 -18.43 -7.42
C ALA A 509 16.35 -18.20 -7.68
N ILE A 510 16.02 -17.67 -8.85
CA ILE A 510 14.63 -17.49 -9.30
C ILE A 510 14.19 -18.76 -10.05
N ASP A 511 13.13 -19.42 -9.59
CA ASP A 511 12.56 -20.63 -10.19
C ASP A 511 11.03 -20.55 -10.32
N LEU A 512 10.60 -19.92 -11.41
CA LEU A 512 9.21 -19.64 -11.71
C LEU A 512 8.75 -20.44 -12.93
N ARG A 513 7.60 -21.09 -12.80
CA ARG A 513 6.99 -21.89 -13.87
C ARG A 513 5.55 -21.43 -14.17
N PRO A 514 5.10 -21.49 -15.41
CA PRO A 514 3.70 -21.17 -15.72
C PRO A 514 2.77 -22.17 -15.00
N SER A 515 1.64 -21.69 -14.47
CA SER A 515 0.63 -22.50 -13.78
C SER A 515 -0.15 -23.40 -14.73
N SER A 516 -0.34 -22.94 -15.97
CA SER A 516 -0.95 -23.72 -17.05
C SER A 516 0.13 -24.32 -17.96
N GLN A 517 -0.15 -25.50 -18.55
CA GLN A 517 0.75 -26.14 -19.53
C GLN A 517 0.82 -25.41 -20.87
N LYS A 518 0.06 -24.31 -21.04
CA LYS A 518 0.14 -23.51 -22.27
C LYS A 518 1.47 -22.75 -22.20
N PRO A 519 2.40 -22.98 -23.15
CA PRO A 519 3.66 -22.25 -23.13
C PRO A 519 3.35 -20.75 -23.18
N PRO A 520 4.01 -19.93 -22.34
CA PRO A 520 3.94 -18.48 -22.46
C PRO A 520 4.16 -18.10 -23.93
N SER A 521 3.35 -17.20 -24.45
CA SER A 521 3.63 -16.62 -25.77
C SER A 521 5.03 -16.01 -25.75
N HIS A 522 5.64 -15.77 -26.93
CA HIS A 522 6.98 -15.18 -26.99
C HIS A 522 7.08 -13.84 -26.22
N ASP A 523 5.94 -13.15 -26.03
CA ASP A 523 5.85 -11.90 -25.29
C ASP A 523 5.57 -12.09 -23.78
N ASP A 524 5.42 -13.31 -23.26
CA ASP A 524 5.08 -13.60 -21.84
C ASP A 524 6.31 -14.04 -21.01
N GLY A 525 7.52 -13.98 -21.59
CA GLY A 525 8.78 -14.23 -20.89
C GLY A 525 9.18 -13.11 -19.92
N PRO A 526 10.31 -13.21 -19.21
CA PRO A 526 10.80 -12.13 -18.36
C PRO A 526 10.99 -10.81 -19.14
N PHE A 527 10.52 -9.68 -18.61
CA PHE A 527 10.66 -8.35 -19.20
C PHE A 527 11.59 -7.46 -18.38
N PHE A 528 12.49 -6.76 -19.08
CA PHE A 528 13.47 -5.85 -18.51
C PHE A 528 13.62 -4.62 -19.40
N TRP A 529 13.44 -3.46 -18.80
CA TRP A 529 13.66 -2.17 -19.45
C TRP A 529 14.43 -1.26 -18.50
N GLN A 530 15.51 -0.66 -18.99
CA GLN A 530 16.35 0.28 -18.24
C GLN A 530 16.77 -0.24 -16.85
N THR A 531 17.06 -1.54 -16.77
CA THR A 531 17.41 -2.22 -15.53
C THR A 531 18.86 -2.69 -15.58
N PHE A 532 19.65 -2.25 -14.62
CA PHE A 532 21.09 -2.52 -14.52
C PHE A 532 21.41 -3.28 -13.24
N GLY A 533 22.20 -4.34 -13.35
CA GLY A 533 22.36 -5.26 -12.24
C GLY A 533 23.19 -6.49 -12.53
N GLN A 534 22.92 -7.56 -11.79
CA GLN A 534 23.62 -8.83 -11.92
C GLN A 534 22.70 -10.04 -11.67
N LEU A 535 23.03 -11.13 -12.35
CA LEU A 535 22.47 -12.46 -12.11
C LEU A 535 23.55 -13.30 -11.42
N THR A 536 23.32 -13.72 -10.17
CA THR A 536 24.34 -14.47 -9.39
C THR A 536 24.22 -15.98 -9.55
N THR A 537 23.06 -16.49 -9.98
CA THR A 537 22.85 -17.90 -10.32
C THR A 537 22.02 -18.01 -11.60
N PRO A 538 22.01 -19.17 -12.27
CA PRO A 538 20.99 -19.46 -13.27
C PRO A 538 19.59 -19.32 -12.66
N ILE A 539 18.64 -18.98 -13.53
CA ILE A 539 17.25 -18.70 -13.18
C ILE A 539 16.34 -19.37 -14.21
N SER A 540 15.11 -19.66 -13.79
CA SER A 540 14.08 -20.29 -14.58
C SER A 540 12.82 -19.41 -14.53
N PRO A 541 12.27 -18.97 -15.68
CA PRO A 541 12.84 -19.09 -17.03
C PRO A 541 14.14 -18.27 -17.20
N PRO A 542 15.01 -18.62 -18.17
CA PRO A 542 16.27 -17.89 -18.41
C PRO A 542 15.99 -16.44 -18.81
N ILE A 543 16.85 -15.52 -18.36
CA ILE A 543 16.83 -14.12 -18.77
C ILE A 543 18.01 -13.83 -19.66
N ASP A 544 17.73 -13.30 -20.86
CA ASP A 544 18.75 -12.89 -21.83
C ASP A 544 19.04 -11.37 -21.81
N CYS A 545 18.29 -10.58 -21.03
CA CYS A 545 18.20 -9.12 -21.20
C CYS A 545 18.56 -8.22 -20.00
N VAL A 546 19.04 -8.75 -18.85
CA VAL A 546 19.58 -7.87 -17.79
C VAL A 546 20.85 -7.20 -18.30
N GLN A 547 20.90 -5.87 -18.26
CA GLN A 547 22.11 -5.13 -18.62
C GLN A 547 23.12 -5.27 -17.48
N ILE A 548 24.11 -6.15 -17.67
CA ILE A 548 25.13 -6.43 -16.65
C ILE A 548 26.02 -5.20 -16.46
N GLY A 549 26.14 -4.75 -15.20
CA GLY A 549 27.01 -3.64 -14.81
C GLY A 549 26.27 -2.36 -14.43
N ARG A 550 26.97 -1.22 -14.46
CA ARG A 550 26.41 0.11 -14.24
C ARG A 550 26.45 0.93 -15.54
N ARG A 551 25.57 1.91 -15.68
CA ARG A 551 25.58 2.83 -16.82
C ARG A 551 26.94 3.55 -16.92
N SER A 552 27.46 3.74 -18.14
CA SER A 552 28.62 4.60 -18.38
C SER A 552 28.26 6.05 -18.03
N SER A 553 28.83 6.53 -16.92
CA SER A 553 28.45 7.80 -16.30
C SER A 553 28.73 9.00 -17.22
N ASN A 554 27.67 9.66 -17.68
CA ASN A 554 27.71 11.07 -18.09
C ASN A 554 26.50 11.76 -17.45
N GLY A 555 26.74 12.43 -16.31
CA GLY A 555 25.77 13.31 -15.66
C GLY A 555 25.20 12.75 -14.36
N ILE A 556 25.94 12.94 -13.27
CA ILE A 556 25.39 12.96 -11.91
C ILE A 556 24.57 14.25 -11.79
N GLY A 557 23.24 14.15 -11.66
CA GLY A 557 22.45 15.17 -10.95
C GLY A 557 22.57 14.86 -9.46
N SER A 558 23.34 15.59 -8.66
CA SER A 558 23.04 16.89 -8.03
C SER A 558 21.86 16.86 -7.06
N GLY A 559 22.05 16.31 -5.85
CA GLY A 559 21.40 16.72 -4.58
C GLY A 559 19.87 16.66 -4.44
N GLN A 560 19.11 16.46 -5.51
CA GLN A 560 17.65 16.29 -5.52
C GLN A 560 17.23 14.81 -5.48
N ASP A 561 18.18 13.90 -5.75
CA ASP A 561 17.97 12.46 -5.92
C ASP A 561 18.34 11.62 -4.69
N SER A 562 18.81 12.25 -3.61
CA SER A 562 19.10 11.58 -2.33
C SER A 562 18.06 11.93 -1.27
N CYS A 563 17.55 10.89 -0.63
CA CYS A 563 17.12 10.95 0.76
C CYS A 563 18.37 11.14 1.64
#